data_AF-A0A3D1YUY7-F1
#
_entry.id   AF-A0A3D1YUY7-F1
#
_cell.length_a   1.000
_cell.length_b   1.000
_cell.length_c   1.000
_cell.angle_alpha   90.00
_cell.angle_beta   90.00
_cell.angle_gamma   90.00
#
_symmetry.space_group_name_H-M   'P 1'
#
loop_
_entity.id
_entity.type
_entity.pdbx_description
1 polymer ?
#
loop_
_entity_poly.entity_id
_entity_poly.type
_entity_poly.pdbx_seq_one_letter_code
_entity_poly.pdbx_strand_id
1 'polypeptide(L)'
;MRRQVWLILGGLAAGVALVSLLAFDAGYVLVQFGQYRLETTLVAAAIALFLVLWIVRVSFRFLSVILGLGPGFGRWLEKRREDKTSALLRETLNAMFEERTDTVVQRLPKLMKGDFFSSTERAKADVWVLKRQLEATAKPDQLKRLWSGAKAELKQAPEMTAHYASQLCRLGRSKEAELELQALSKRGWTASATHALAQINLDDAPSMVNALTELSGNRSANDVANGLVIAKAQLLPKSDAEKTLIEHYGKQPAPFVVTALGTIGVKKS
;
A
#
# COMPACT_ATOMS: atom_id res chain seq x y z
N MET A 1 -11.32 44.89 -43.58
CA MET A 1 -10.63 46.17 -43.88
C MET A 1 -10.88 47.27 -42.85
N ARG A 2 -12.12 47.57 -42.42
CA ARG A 2 -12.41 48.64 -41.42
C ARG A 2 -11.57 48.56 -40.13
N ARG A 3 -11.40 47.37 -39.52
CA ARG A 3 -10.70 47.22 -38.23
C ARG A 3 -9.19 47.53 -38.31
N GLN A 4 -8.55 47.27 -39.45
CA GLN A 4 -7.12 47.59 -39.65
C GLN A 4 -6.91 49.09 -39.83
N VAL A 5 -7.80 49.77 -40.55
CA VAL A 5 -7.74 51.24 -40.71
C VAL A 5 -7.90 51.94 -39.36
N TRP A 6 -8.85 51.51 -38.51
CA TRP A 6 -9.01 52.06 -37.16
C TRP A 6 -7.80 51.81 -36.25
N LEU A 7 -7.10 50.68 -36.40
CA LEU A 7 -5.87 50.40 -35.66
C LEU A 7 -4.71 51.29 -36.12
N ILE A 8 -4.58 51.53 -37.42
CA ILE A 8 -3.56 52.44 -37.97
C ILE A 8 -3.86 53.88 -37.54
N LEU A 9 -5.12 54.32 -37.65
CA LEU A 9 -5.53 55.68 -37.23
C LEU A 9 -5.33 55.88 -35.73
N GLY A 10 -5.70 54.89 -34.92
CA GLY A 10 -5.51 54.92 -33.46
C GLY A 10 -4.03 54.90 -33.07
N GLY A 11 -3.21 54.10 -33.75
CA GLY A 11 -1.76 54.07 -33.55
C GLY A 11 -1.08 55.38 -33.92
N LEU A 12 -1.51 56.01 -35.02
CA LEU A 12 -1.00 57.31 -35.46
C LEU A 12 -1.39 58.42 -34.47
N ALA A 13 -2.65 58.46 -34.06
CA ALA A 13 -3.13 59.44 -33.07
C ALA A 13 -2.41 59.29 -31.72
N ALA A 14 -2.21 58.05 -31.27
CA ALA A 14 -1.44 57.76 -30.07
C ALA A 14 0.04 58.18 -30.21
N GLY A 15 0.65 57.95 -31.37
CA GLY A 15 2.02 58.39 -31.66
C GLY A 15 2.18 59.91 -31.66
N VAL A 16 1.24 60.64 -32.30
CA VAL A 16 1.23 62.11 -32.30
C VAL A 16 1.02 62.67 -30.89
N ALA A 17 0.07 62.11 -30.14
CA ALA A 17 -0.16 62.51 -28.75
C ALA A 17 1.08 62.27 -27.87
N LEU A 18 1.78 61.16 -28.07
CA LEU A 18 3.02 60.81 -27.36
C LEU A 18 4.14 61.83 -27.64
N VAL A 19 4.32 62.21 -28.92
CA VAL A 19 5.33 63.20 -29.33
C VAL A 19 4.99 64.59 -28.80
N SER A 20 3.72 65.00 -28.82
CA SER A 20 3.30 66.27 -28.24
C SER A 20 3.49 66.33 -26.72
N LEU A 21 3.27 65.22 -26.02
CA LEU A 21 3.52 65.12 -24.56
C LEU A 21 5.01 65.15 -24.23
N LEU A 22 5.87 64.59 -25.08
CA LEU A 22 7.32 64.62 -24.95
C LEU A 22 7.92 66.02 -25.19
N ALA A 23 7.27 66.85 -26.01
CA ALA A 23 7.68 68.21 -26.31
C ALA A 23 7.29 69.25 -25.23
N PHE A 24 6.50 68.85 -24.23
CA PHE A 24 6.16 69.71 -23.10
C PHE A 24 7.30 69.69 -22.06
N ASP A 25 7.94 70.85 -21.86
CA ASP A 25 9.15 71.04 -21.06
C ASP A 25 8.85 71.04 -19.53
N ALA A 26 8.24 69.96 -19.03
CA ALA A 26 7.68 69.86 -17.67
C ALA A 26 8.69 69.41 -16.58
N GLY A 27 9.99 69.51 -16.83
CA GLY A 27 11.04 69.17 -15.86
C GLY A 27 11.87 67.94 -16.25
N TYR A 28 13.15 68.01 -15.88
CA TYR A 28 14.17 67.04 -16.24
C TYR A 28 14.39 66.03 -15.12
N VAL A 29 14.45 64.76 -15.49
CA VAL A 29 14.85 63.67 -14.60
C VAL A 29 16.24 63.23 -15.01
N LEU A 30 17.16 63.31 -14.04
CA LEU A 30 18.51 62.83 -14.18
C LEU A 30 18.57 61.39 -13.69
N VAL A 31 18.74 60.46 -14.63
CA VAL A 31 18.94 59.05 -14.32
C VAL A 31 20.43 58.76 -14.44
N GLN A 32 21.09 58.57 -13.30
CA GLN A 32 22.50 58.20 -13.24
C GLN A 32 22.61 56.69 -12.98
N PHE A 33 23.25 55.97 -13.91
CA PHE A 33 23.54 54.55 -13.79
C PHE A 33 25.04 54.32 -13.99
N GLY A 34 25.77 54.15 -12.88
CA GLY A 34 27.23 54.03 -12.91
C GLY A 34 27.92 55.30 -13.45
N GLN A 35 28.65 55.16 -14.55
CA GLN A 35 29.33 56.27 -15.26
C GLN A 35 28.45 56.93 -16.34
N TYR A 36 27.24 56.40 -16.60
CA TYR A 36 26.33 56.94 -17.60
C TYR A 36 25.32 57.88 -16.95
N ARG A 37 25.21 59.10 -17.50
CA ARG A 37 24.27 60.13 -17.07
C ARG A 37 23.29 60.39 -18.22
N LEU A 38 22.04 60.00 -18.02
CA LEU A 38 20.98 60.26 -19.00
C LEU A 38 20.10 61.41 -18.51
N GLU A 39 20.07 62.49 -19.28
CA GLU A 39 19.15 63.60 -19.07
C GLU A 39 17.91 63.33 -19.92
N THR A 40 16.81 62.95 -19.26
CA THR A 40 15.55 62.64 -19.92
C THR A 40 14.43 63.51 -19.36
N THR A 41 13.44 63.82 -20.18
CA THR A 41 12.23 64.49 -19.68
C THR A 41 11.46 63.54 -18.76
N LEU A 42 10.73 64.10 -17.78
CA LEU A 42 9.89 63.32 -16.86
C LEU A 42 8.91 62.39 -17.61
N VAL A 43 8.33 62.91 -18.70
CA VAL A 43 7.38 62.17 -19.54
C VAL A 43 8.07 60.99 -20.24
N ALA A 44 9.27 61.20 -20.80
CA ALA A 44 10.05 60.13 -21.42
C ALA A 44 10.42 59.03 -20.41
N ALA A 45 10.79 59.40 -19.18
CA ALA A 45 11.09 58.43 -18.12
C ALA A 45 9.86 57.59 -17.74
N ALA A 46 8.68 58.21 -17.63
CA ALA A 46 7.44 57.51 -17.30
C ALA A 46 7.02 56.53 -18.39
N ILE A 47 7.14 56.91 -19.67
CA ILE A 47 6.87 56.03 -20.81
C ILE A 47 7.84 54.86 -20.82
N ALA A 48 9.13 55.11 -20.62
CA ALA A 48 10.14 54.06 -20.57
C ALA A 48 9.86 53.05 -19.44
N LEU A 49 9.49 53.53 -18.25
CA LEU A 49 9.11 52.66 -17.13
C LEU A 49 7.89 51.81 -17.47
N PHE A 50 6.85 52.39 -18.08
CA PHE A 50 5.67 51.65 -18.49
C PHE A 50 5.99 50.58 -19.53
N LEU A 51 6.82 50.89 -20.52
CA LEU A 51 7.29 49.94 -21.52
C LEU A 51 8.08 48.80 -20.88
N VAL A 52 8.99 49.10 -19.95
CA VAL A 52 9.74 48.06 -19.23
C VAL A 52 8.80 47.16 -18.43
N LEU A 53 7.86 47.71 -17.67
CA LEU A 53 6.88 46.92 -16.91
C LEU A 53 6.00 46.06 -17.82
N TRP A 54 5.59 46.60 -18.98
CA TRP A 54 4.84 45.86 -19.98
C TRP A 54 5.65 44.72 -20.58
N ILE A 55 6.90 44.96 -20.98
CA ILE A 55 7.83 43.95 -21.51
C ILE A 55 8.05 42.86 -20.47
N VAL A 56 8.36 43.22 -19.22
CA VAL A 56 8.55 42.25 -18.13
C VAL A 56 7.30 41.38 -17.97
N ARG A 57 6.11 41.98 -17.94
CA ARG A 57 4.85 41.24 -17.80
C ARG A 57 4.56 40.31 -18.97
N VAL A 58 4.82 40.76 -20.21
CA VAL A 58 4.67 39.93 -21.41
C VAL A 58 5.69 38.79 -21.41
N SER A 59 6.96 39.07 -21.10
CA SER A 59 8.03 38.09 -20.99
C SER A 59 7.73 37.04 -19.92
N PHE A 60 7.24 37.41 -18.73
CA PHE A 60 6.82 36.44 -17.70
C PHE A 60 5.67 35.54 -18.18
N ARG A 61 4.73 36.09 -18.96
CA ARG A 61 3.62 35.31 -19.53
C ARG A 61 4.07 34.37 -20.64
N PHE A 62 5.00 34.80 -21.50
CA PHE A 62 5.59 33.94 -22.52
C PHE A 62 6.46 32.85 -21.89
N LEU A 63 7.27 33.19 -20.89
CA LEU A 63 8.12 32.26 -20.18
C LEU A 63 7.30 31.20 -19.44
N SER A 64 6.17 31.57 -18.83
CA SER A 64 5.28 30.59 -18.19
C SER A 64 4.59 29.66 -19.17
N VAL A 65 4.26 30.13 -20.39
CA VAL A 65 3.72 29.29 -21.47
C VAL A 65 4.78 28.34 -22.04
N ILE A 66 6.01 28.83 -22.26
CA ILE A 66 7.13 28.03 -22.80
C ILE A 66 7.60 26.98 -21.78
N LEU A 67 7.65 27.32 -20.49
CA LEU A 67 7.92 26.38 -19.40
C LEU A 67 6.75 25.44 -19.11
N GLY A 68 5.66 25.51 -19.88
CA GLY A 68 4.51 24.62 -19.77
C GLY A 68 3.64 24.85 -18.53
N LEU A 69 3.89 25.90 -17.75
CA LEU A 69 3.12 26.32 -16.57
C LEU A 69 1.89 27.17 -16.97
N GLY A 70 1.24 26.80 -18.07
CA GLY A 70 0.01 27.46 -18.52
C GLY A 70 -1.17 27.18 -17.57
N PRO A 71 -2.23 28.02 -17.60
CA PRO A 71 -3.48 27.76 -16.88
C PRO A 71 -4.17 26.53 -17.48
N GLY A 72 -3.79 25.35 -16.99
CA GLY A 72 -4.17 24.06 -17.57
C GLY A 72 -3.15 22.95 -17.30
N PHE A 73 -1.90 23.28 -16.98
CA PHE A 73 -0.88 22.30 -16.61
C PHE A 73 -1.28 21.48 -15.38
N GLY A 74 -1.86 22.14 -14.36
CA GLY A 74 -2.42 21.45 -13.19
C GLY A 74 -3.46 20.42 -13.58
N ARG A 75 -4.45 20.79 -14.41
CA ARG A 75 -5.51 19.88 -14.89
C ARG A 75 -4.98 18.76 -15.79
N TRP A 76 -3.99 19.05 -16.64
CA TRP A 76 -3.35 18.04 -17.48
C TRP A 76 -2.53 17.05 -16.64
N LEU A 77 -1.83 17.54 -15.61
CA LEU A 77 -1.02 16.72 -14.73
C LEU A 77 -1.88 15.89 -13.77
N GLU A 78 -3.00 16.47 -13.31
CA GLU A 78 -4.06 15.81 -12.56
C GLU A 78 -4.71 14.70 -13.41
N LYS A 79 -5.17 15.02 -14.62
CA LYS A 79 -5.71 14.03 -15.56
C LYS A 79 -4.69 12.92 -15.87
N ARG A 80 -3.41 13.25 -16.04
CA ARG A 80 -2.35 12.25 -16.25
C ARG A 80 -2.13 11.37 -15.01
N ARG A 81 -2.31 11.89 -13.80
CA ARG A 81 -2.26 11.09 -12.56
C ARG A 81 -3.49 10.19 -12.44
N GLU A 82 -4.66 10.70 -12.78
CA GLU A 82 -5.91 9.93 -12.83
C GLU A 82 -5.82 8.79 -13.85
N ASP A 83 -5.35 9.07 -15.07
CA ASP A 83 -5.17 8.07 -16.13
C ASP A 83 -4.19 6.97 -15.70
N LYS A 84 -3.08 7.35 -15.05
CA LYS A 84 -2.10 6.39 -14.52
C LYS A 84 -2.69 5.52 -13.40
N THR A 85 -3.45 6.12 -12.50
CA THR A 85 -4.08 5.39 -11.38
C THR A 85 -5.16 4.45 -11.91
N SER A 86 -5.96 4.90 -12.87
CA SER A 86 -6.99 4.10 -13.54
C SER A 86 -6.39 2.95 -14.34
N ALA A 87 -5.29 3.20 -15.05
CA ALA A 87 -4.54 2.14 -15.74
C ALA A 87 -4.01 1.11 -14.73
N LEU A 88 -3.36 1.55 -13.65
CA LEU A 88 -2.84 0.65 -12.61
C LEU A 88 -3.96 -0.17 -11.94
N LEU A 89 -5.11 0.45 -11.68
CA LEU A 89 -6.29 -0.22 -11.15
C LEU A 89 -6.78 -1.30 -12.11
N ARG A 90 -7.00 -0.95 -13.39
CA ARG A 90 -7.46 -1.88 -14.43
C ARG A 90 -6.50 -3.05 -14.61
N GLU A 91 -5.21 -2.79 -14.66
CA GLU A 91 -4.18 -3.83 -14.78
C GLU A 91 -4.13 -4.73 -13.54
N THR A 92 -4.28 -4.16 -12.34
CA THR A 92 -4.31 -4.94 -11.09
C THR A 92 -5.57 -5.81 -11.02
N LEU A 93 -6.73 -5.28 -11.42
CA LEU A 93 -7.98 -6.03 -11.50
C LEU A 93 -7.91 -7.15 -12.54
N ASN A 94 -7.39 -6.86 -13.74
CA ASN A 94 -7.16 -7.88 -14.76
C ASN A 94 -6.21 -8.96 -14.25
N ALA A 95 -5.11 -8.59 -13.58
CA ALA A 95 -4.20 -9.56 -12.98
C ALA A 95 -4.86 -10.41 -11.89
N MET A 96 -5.82 -9.86 -11.13
CA MET A 96 -6.61 -10.63 -10.17
C MET A 96 -7.56 -11.62 -10.88
N PHE A 97 -8.22 -11.21 -11.97
CA PHE A 97 -9.09 -12.08 -12.75
C PHE A 97 -8.33 -13.17 -13.51
N GLU A 98 -7.11 -12.90 -13.95
CA GLU A 98 -6.21 -13.88 -14.57
C GLU A 98 -5.45 -14.73 -13.54
N GLU A 99 -5.75 -14.60 -12.24
CA GLU A 99 -5.07 -15.31 -11.14
C GLU A 99 -3.54 -15.13 -11.11
N ARG A 100 -3.02 -14.06 -11.74
CA ARG A 100 -1.58 -13.72 -11.80
C ARG A 100 -1.10 -13.10 -10.49
N THR A 101 -1.00 -13.93 -9.47
CA THR A 101 -0.70 -13.54 -8.09
C THR A 101 0.57 -12.68 -7.97
N ASP A 102 1.65 -13.01 -8.70
CA ASP A 102 2.91 -12.24 -8.66
C ASP A 102 2.72 -10.78 -9.09
N THR A 103 1.91 -10.57 -10.13
CA THR A 103 1.64 -9.22 -10.67
C THR A 103 0.80 -8.42 -9.69
N VAL A 104 -0.18 -9.06 -9.04
CA VAL A 104 -1.04 -8.42 -8.04
C VAL A 104 -0.22 -8.02 -6.82
N VAL A 105 0.62 -8.93 -6.31
CA VAL A 105 1.53 -8.67 -5.18
C VAL A 105 2.46 -7.48 -5.45
N GLN A 106 2.91 -7.30 -6.70
CA GLN A 106 3.77 -6.17 -7.07
C GLN A 106 3.01 -4.85 -7.24
N ARG A 107 1.79 -4.88 -7.78
CA ARG A 107 1.03 -3.68 -8.18
C ARG A 107 0.07 -3.18 -7.10
N LEU A 108 -0.53 -4.07 -6.33
CA LEU A 108 -1.50 -3.73 -5.28
C LEU A 108 -0.90 -2.77 -4.24
N PRO A 109 0.33 -2.95 -3.71
CA PRO A 109 0.92 -2.00 -2.78
C PRO A 109 1.16 -0.61 -3.41
N LYS A 110 1.43 -0.54 -4.72
CA LYS A 110 1.60 0.73 -5.43
C LYS A 110 0.26 1.46 -5.56
N LEU A 111 -0.80 0.71 -5.85
CA LEU A 111 -2.17 1.24 -5.88
C LEU A 111 -2.57 1.76 -4.50
N MET A 112 -2.30 0.99 -3.44
CA MET A 112 -2.62 1.33 -2.04
C MET A 112 -1.94 2.61 -1.51
N LYS A 113 -0.87 3.08 -2.15
CA LYS A 113 -0.20 4.34 -1.80
C LYS A 113 -0.99 5.59 -2.18
N GLY A 114 -2.03 5.46 -3.02
CA GLY A 114 -2.89 6.57 -3.35
C GLY A 114 -3.75 7.04 -2.18
N ASP A 115 -4.23 8.28 -2.28
CA ASP A 115 -5.00 8.94 -1.22
C ASP A 115 -6.43 8.41 -1.06
N PHE A 116 -6.89 7.59 -2.00
CA PHE A 116 -8.26 7.08 -2.08
C PHE A 116 -8.56 5.89 -1.15
N PHE A 117 -7.54 5.29 -0.53
CA PHE A 117 -7.72 4.18 0.41
C PHE A 117 -7.61 4.62 1.87
N SER A 118 -8.53 4.12 2.68
CA SER A 118 -8.43 4.20 4.13
C SER A 118 -7.27 3.36 4.67
N SER A 119 -6.84 3.66 5.90
CA SER A 119 -5.84 2.84 6.59
C SER A 119 -6.28 1.38 6.76
N THR A 120 -7.58 1.14 6.93
CA THR A 120 -8.14 -0.21 7.09
C THR A 120 -8.09 -1.03 5.80
N GLU A 121 -8.35 -0.41 4.65
CA GLU A 121 -8.21 -1.06 3.34
C GLU A 121 -6.76 -1.39 3.02
N ARG A 122 -5.83 -0.49 3.35
CA ARG A 122 -4.39 -0.76 3.21
C ARG A 122 -3.95 -1.94 4.08
N ALA A 123 -4.43 -2.02 5.32
CA ALA A 123 -4.15 -3.14 6.21
C ALA A 123 -4.71 -4.47 5.66
N LYS A 124 -5.93 -4.46 5.12
CA LYS A 124 -6.52 -5.64 4.46
C LYS A 124 -5.69 -6.09 3.24
N ALA A 125 -5.22 -5.14 2.43
CA ALA A 125 -4.37 -5.43 1.29
C ALA A 125 -3.02 -6.04 1.73
N ASP A 126 -2.39 -5.50 2.77
CA ASP A 126 -1.14 -6.04 3.32
C ASP A 126 -1.30 -7.48 3.83
N VAL A 127 -2.40 -7.77 4.55
CA VAL A 127 -2.76 -9.13 4.99
C VAL A 127 -2.92 -10.06 3.79
N TRP A 128 -3.69 -9.64 2.79
CA TRP A 128 -3.93 -10.44 1.58
C TRP A 128 -2.64 -10.74 0.81
N VAL A 129 -1.80 -9.72 0.61
CA VAL A 129 -0.52 -9.85 -0.10
C VAL A 129 0.39 -10.84 0.61
N LEU A 130 0.58 -10.68 1.92
CA LEU A 130 1.44 -11.57 2.69
C LEU A 130 0.92 -13.00 2.67
N LYS A 131 -0.40 -13.21 2.85
CA LYS A 131 -1.02 -14.53 2.78
C LYS A 131 -0.73 -15.22 1.45
N ARG A 132 -0.92 -14.52 0.33
CA ARG A 132 -0.64 -15.04 -1.01
C ARG A 132 0.83 -15.36 -1.24
N GLN A 133 1.74 -14.50 -0.77
CA GLN A 133 3.18 -14.77 -0.86
C GLN A 133 3.60 -16.02 -0.07
N LEU A 134 3.02 -16.23 1.12
CA LEU A 134 3.29 -17.43 1.92
C LEU A 134 2.74 -18.70 1.24
N GLU A 135 1.52 -18.64 0.70
CA GLU A 135 0.89 -19.76 -0.04
C GLU A 135 1.68 -20.13 -1.31
N ALA A 136 2.12 -19.14 -2.08
CA ALA A 136 2.88 -19.35 -3.32
C ALA A 136 4.30 -19.89 -3.09
N THR A 137 4.82 -19.78 -1.87
CA THR A 137 6.19 -20.21 -1.57
C THR A 137 6.27 -21.72 -1.41
N ALA A 138 7.12 -22.36 -2.21
CA ALA A 138 7.37 -23.80 -2.14
C ALA A 138 8.61 -24.18 -1.29
N LYS A 139 9.51 -23.23 -1.01
CA LYS A 139 10.78 -23.49 -0.32
C LYS A 139 10.74 -23.01 1.14
N PRO A 140 11.09 -23.85 2.14
CA PRO A 140 11.09 -23.45 3.55
C PRO A 140 11.94 -22.21 3.87
N ASP A 141 13.13 -22.10 3.28
CA ASP A 141 14.02 -20.97 3.55
C ASP A 141 13.46 -19.64 3.03
N GLN A 142 12.79 -19.68 1.88
CA GLN A 142 12.12 -18.51 1.32
C GLN A 142 10.90 -18.12 2.16
N LEU A 143 10.15 -19.11 2.67
CA LEU A 143 9.01 -18.88 3.55
C LEU A 143 9.45 -18.16 4.83
N LYS A 144 10.55 -18.62 5.44
CA LYS A 144 11.14 -18.00 6.63
C LYS A 144 11.64 -16.58 6.37
N ARG A 145 12.29 -16.33 5.23
CA ARG A 145 12.73 -14.99 4.83
C ARG A 145 11.54 -14.03 4.68
N LEU A 146 10.48 -14.45 4.00
CA LEU A 146 9.27 -13.65 3.83
C LEU A 146 8.61 -13.31 5.18
N TRP A 147 8.48 -14.31 6.06
CA TRP A 147 7.93 -14.11 7.40
C TRP A 147 8.82 -13.19 8.27
N SER A 148 10.14 -13.33 8.16
CA SER A 148 11.09 -12.51 8.92
C SER A 148 11.04 -11.02 8.50
N GLY A 149 10.85 -10.75 7.20
CA GLY A 149 10.74 -9.40 6.66
C GLY A 149 9.33 -8.79 6.75
N ALA A 150 8.33 -9.54 7.24
CA ALA A 150 6.98 -9.04 7.40
C ALA A 150 6.88 -7.99 8.51
N LYS A 151 5.92 -7.06 8.38
CA LYS A 151 5.64 -6.04 9.39
C LYS A 151 5.32 -6.69 10.75
N ALA A 152 5.79 -6.07 11.83
CA ALA A 152 5.58 -6.59 13.19
C ALA A 152 4.09 -6.77 13.52
N GLU A 153 3.23 -5.83 13.10
CA GLU A 153 1.77 -5.90 13.29
C GLU A 153 1.16 -7.17 12.69
N LEU A 154 1.60 -7.56 11.48
CA LEU A 154 1.11 -8.77 10.81
C LEU A 154 1.61 -10.03 11.50
N LYS A 155 2.87 -10.05 11.91
CA LYS A 155 3.44 -11.13 12.74
C LYS A 155 2.80 -11.21 14.11
N GLN A 156 2.17 -10.12 14.56
CA GLN A 156 1.49 -10.09 15.83
C GLN A 156 0.04 -10.55 15.79
N ALA A 157 -0.57 -10.55 14.61
CA ALA A 157 -1.92 -11.05 14.42
C ALA A 157 -1.96 -12.59 14.59
N PRO A 158 -2.82 -13.12 15.48
CA PRO A 158 -2.95 -14.57 15.68
C PRO A 158 -3.30 -15.33 14.41
N GLU A 159 -4.23 -14.81 13.59
CA GLU A 159 -4.65 -15.43 12.34
C GLU A 159 -3.50 -15.55 11.33
N MET A 160 -2.65 -14.53 11.20
CA MET A 160 -1.52 -14.57 10.26
C MET A 160 -0.44 -15.53 10.72
N THR A 161 -0.17 -15.59 12.03
CA THR A 161 0.79 -16.54 12.59
C THR A 161 0.29 -17.98 12.42
N ALA A 162 -1.00 -18.23 12.62
CA ALA A 162 -1.62 -19.53 12.40
C ALA A 162 -1.57 -19.95 10.92
N HIS A 163 -1.77 -19.00 10.00
CA HIS A 163 -1.61 -19.25 8.58
C HIS A 163 -0.15 -19.58 8.21
N TYR A 164 0.82 -18.85 8.77
CA TYR A 164 2.24 -19.17 8.61
C TYR A 164 2.59 -20.57 9.14
N ALA A 165 2.11 -20.93 10.33
CA ALA A 165 2.27 -22.28 10.88
C ALA A 165 1.67 -23.34 9.95
N SER A 166 0.49 -23.10 9.37
CA SER A 166 -0.12 -24.01 8.38
C SER A 166 0.77 -24.20 7.14
N GLN A 167 1.42 -23.14 6.65
CA GLN A 167 2.36 -23.25 5.53
C GLN A 167 3.63 -24.03 5.93
N LEU A 168 4.12 -23.89 7.17
CA LEU A 168 5.20 -24.72 7.68
C LEU A 168 4.81 -26.21 7.74
N CYS A 169 3.58 -26.52 8.18
CA CYS A 169 3.05 -27.89 8.16
C CYS A 169 3.05 -28.46 6.74
N ARG A 170 2.55 -27.69 5.76
CA ARG A 170 2.51 -28.09 4.33
C ARG A 170 3.90 -28.40 3.77
N LEU A 171 4.92 -27.67 4.21
CA LEU A 171 6.31 -27.87 3.78
C LEU A 171 7.09 -28.91 4.63
N GLY A 172 6.41 -29.65 5.51
CA GLY A 172 7.02 -30.70 6.32
C GLY A 172 7.89 -30.20 7.47
N ARG A 173 7.75 -28.93 7.88
CA ARG A 173 8.52 -28.29 8.96
C ARG A 173 7.75 -28.33 10.28
N SER A 174 7.28 -29.52 10.66
CA SER A 174 6.38 -29.72 11.81
C SER A 174 6.94 -29.18 13.12
N LYS A 175 8.25 -29.34 13.38
CA LYS A 175 8.91 -28.82 14.58
C LYS A 175 8.87 -27.28 14.67
N GLU A 176 9.08 -26.58 13.56
CA GLU A 176 8.97 -25.11 13.55
C GLU A 176 7.51 -24.67 13.65
N ALA A 177 6.59 -25.39 13.01
CA ALA A 177 5.16 -25.13 13.13
C ALA A 177 4.68 -25.28 14.58
N GLU A 178 5.14 -26.31 15.29
CA GLU A 178 4.83 -26.54 16.70
C GLU A 178 5.30 -25.37 17.57
N LEU A 179 6.52 -24.86 17.39
CA LEU A 179 7.03 -23.71 18.14
C LEU A 179 6.17 -22.46 17.93
N GLU A 180 5.74 -22.19 16.69
CA GLU A 180 4.85 -21.06 16.38
C GLU A 180 3.46 -21.24 17.01
N LEU A 181 2.92 -22.47 17.01
CA LEU A 181 1.65 -22.79 17.67
C LEU A 181 1.75 -22.68 19.20
N GLN A 182 2.86 -23.10 19.79
CA GLN A 182 3.12 -22.92 21.22
C GLN A 182 3.17 -21.43 21.56
N ALA A 183 3.81 -20.60 20.73
CA ALA A 183 3.80 -19.15 20.92
C ALA A 183 2.39 -18.54 20.80
N LEU A 184 1.55 -19.08 19.90
CA LEU A 184 0.16 -18.63 19.72
C LEU A 184 -0.73 -18.92 20.93
N SER A 185 -0.49 -20.02 21.64
CA SER A 185 -1.27 -20.35 22.86
C SER A 185 -1.28 -19.22 23.89
N LYS A 186 -0.20 -18.44 23.99
CA LYS A 186 -0.07 -17.29 24.91
C LYS A 186 -0.75 -16.02 24.42
N ARG A 187 -1.01 -15.91 23.12
CA ARG A 187 -1.42 -14.67 22.45
C ARG A 187 -2.87 -14.67 22.02
N GLY A 188 -3.37 -15.84 21.63
CA GLY A 188 -4.71 -16.04 21.11
C GLY A 188 -4.71 -17.24 20.18
N TRP A 189 -5.58 -18.19 20.47
CA TRP A 189 -5.77 -19.38 19.64
C TRP A 189 -6.95 -19.18 18.69
N THR A 190 -6.79 -19.61 17.45
CA THR A 190 -7.80 -19.45 16.39
C THR A 190 -8.15 -20.79 15.76
N ALA A 191 -9.25 -20.84 15.02
CA ALA A 191 -9.62 -22.01 14.21
C ALA A 191 -8.47 -22.43 13.26
N SER A 192 -7.81 -21.47 12.63
CA SER A 192 -6.63 -21.70 11.77
C SER A 192 -5.49 -22.41 12.51
N ALA A 193 -5.27 -22.09 13.78
CA ALA A 193 -4.24 -22.73 14.60
C ALA A 193 -4.59 -24.20 14.89
N THR A 194 -5.86 -24.49 15.15
CA THR A 194 -6.38 -25.86 15.31
C THR A 194 -6.20 -26.68 14.03
N HIS A 195 -6.48 -26.08 12.87
CA HIS A 195 -6.23 -26.72 11.58
C HIS A 195 -4.75 -27.04 11.34
N ALA A 196 -3.84 -26.13 11.69
CA ALA A 196 -2.41 -26.37 11.59
C ALA A 196 -1.95 -27.49 12.54
N LEU A 197 -2.44 -27.48 13.78
CA LEU A 197 -2.15 -28.50 14.79
C LEU A 197 -2.58 -29.90 14.35
N ALA A 198 -3.73 -30.01 13.68
CA ALA A 198 -4.24 -31.28 13.16
C ALA A 198 -3.33 -31.92 12.10
N GLN A 199 -2.46 -31.14 11.44
CA GLN A 199 -1.59 -31.60 10.35
C GLN A 199 -0.20 -32.06 10.82
N ILE A 200 0.11 -31.94 12.11
CA ILE A 200 1.45 -32.24 12.63
C ILE A 200 1.41 -33.32 13.70
N ASN A 201 2.47 -34.13 13.73
CA ASN A 201 2.84 -34.92 14.89
C ASN A 201 3.68 -34.03 15.80
N LEU A 202 3.22 -33.84 17.04
CA LEU A 202 3.88 -33.04 18.06
C LEU A 202 5.12 -33.79 18.56
N ASP A 203 6.24 -33.08 18.60
CA ASP A 203 7.47 -33.53 19.24
C ASP A 203 7.32 -33.47 20.78
N ASP A 204 6.67 -32.41 21.30
CA ASP A 204 6.41 -32.20 22.73
C ASP A 204 4.91 -31.98 22.99
N ALA A 205 4.15 -33.06 22.80
CA ALA A 205 2.72 -33.10 23.07
C ALA A 205 2.35 -32.67 24.51
N PRO A 206 3.08 -33.05 25.58
CA PRO A 206 2.78 -32.60 26.94
C PRO A 206 2.80 -31.08 27.09
N SER A 207 3.81 -30.39 26.56
CA SER A 207 3.89 -28.93 26.63
C SER A 207 2.73 -28.26 25.89
N MET A 208 2.35 -28.77 24.72
CA MET A 208 1.20 -28.25 23.97
C MET A 208 -0.12 -28.44 24.73
N VAL A 209 -0.33 -29.62 25.33
CA VAL A 209 -1.52 -29.89 26.16
C VAL A 209 -1.60 -28.96 27.35
N ASN A 210 -0.49 -28.73 28.05
CA ASN A 210 -0.45 -27.80 29.18
C ASN A 210 -0.81 -26.37 28.75
N ALA A 211 -0.21 -25.89 27.66
CA ALA A 211 -0.47 -24.56 27.14
C ALA A 211 -1.94 -24.36 26.71
N LEU A 212 -2.53 -25.35 26.04
CA LEU A 212 -3.94 -25.30 25.64
C LEU A 212 -4.90 -25.48 26.82
N THR A 213 -4.51 -26.22 27.85
CA THR A 213 -5.30 -26.37 29.08
C THR A 213 -5.38 -25.03 29.83
N GLU A 214 -4.25 -24.36 30.01
CA GLU A 214 -4.19 -23.02 30.62
C GLU A 214 -5.04 -22.01 29.84
N LEU A 215 -4.98 -22.04 28.51
CA LEU A 215 -5.79 -21.17 27.67
C LEU A 215 -7.29 -21.48 27.78
N SER A 216 -7.67 -22.76 27.83
CA SER A 216 -9.07 -23.18 27.93
C SER A 216 -9.75 -22.74 29.23
N GLY A 217 -8.99 -22.70 30.34
CA GLY A 217 -9.49 -22.20 31.62
C GLY A 217 -9.76 -20.69 31.61
N ASN A 218 -9.07 -19.95 30.74
CA ASN A 218 -9.16 -18.49 30.64
C ASN A 218 -10.08 -18.01 29.49
N ARG A 219 -10.29 -18.81 28.44
CA ARG A 219 -11.17 -18.51 27.30
C ARG A 219 -11.83 -19.78 26.77
N SER A 220 -13.14 -19.91 26.91
CA SER A 220 -13.91 -21.04 26.35
C SER A 220 -14.25 -20.83 24.87
N ALA A 221 -13.25 -20.80 23.99
CA ALA A 221 -13.48 -20.86 22.55
C ALA A 221 -13.49 -22.33 22.10
N ASN A 222 -14.50 -22.73 21.30
CA ASN A 222 -14.59 -24.09 20.75
C ASN A 222 -13.29 -24.52 20.04
N ASP A 223 -12.58 -23.60 19.40
CA ASP A 223 -11.30 -23.86 18.74
C ASP A 223 -10.22 -24.35 19.71
N VAL A 224 -10.14 -23.78 20.92
CA VAL A 224 -9.17 -24.21 21.95
C VAL A 224 -9.50 -25.60 22.45
N ALA A 225 -10.78 -25.87 22.69
CA ALA A 225 -11.24 -27.19 23.13
C ALA A 225 -10.91 -28.26 22.07
N ASN A 226 -11.16 -27.97 20.80
CA ASN A 226 -10.82 -28.84 19.68
C ASN A 226 -9.31 -29.07 19.56
N GLY A 227 -8.50 -28.01 19.66
CA GLY A 227 -7.05 -28.13 19.69
C GLY A 227 -6.54 -28.99 20.85
N LEU A 228 -7.14 -28.83 22.04
CA LEU A 228 -6.77 -29.59 23.22
C LEU A 228 -7.08 -31.08 23.08
N VAL A 229 -8.23 -31.44 22.49
CA VAL A 229 -8.57 -32.84 22.21
C VAL A 229 -7.56 -33.45 21.25
N ILE A 230 -7.18 -32.74 20.18
CA ILE A 230 -6.17 -33.20 19.23
C ILE A 230 -4.82 -33.40 19.92
N ALA A 231 -4.36 -32.43 20.70
CA ALA A 231 -3.08 -32.52 21.40
C ALA A 231 -3.06 -33.68 22.41
N LYS A 232 -4.16 -33.88 23.16
CA LYS A 232 -4.30 -35.00 24.10
C LYS A 232 -4.31 -36.36 23.41
N ALA A 233 -4.98 -36.47 22.25
CA ALA A 233 -4.98 -37.71 21.49
C ALA A 233 -3.56 -38.14 21.10
N GLN A 234 -2.65 -37.20 20.83
CA GLN A 234 -1.26 -37.53 20.48
C GLN A 234 -0.42 -38.07 21.65
N LEU A 235 -0.88 -37.93 22.90
CA LEU A 235 -0.27 -38.55 24.09
C LEU A 235 -0.69 -40.00 24.28
N LEU A 236 -1.78 -40.43 23.65
CA LEU A 236 -2.33 -41.77 23.83
C LEU A 236 -1.68 -42.77 22.85
N PRO A 237 -1.72 -44.08 23.18
CA PRO A 237 -1.47 -45.13 22.21
C PRO A 237 -2.38 -44.97 20.99
N LYS A 238 -1.89 -45.36 19.80
CA LYS A 238 -2.58 -45.12 18.51
C LYS A 238 -4.06 -45.55 18.52
N SER A 239 -4.38 -46.74 19.05
CA SER A 239 -5.75 -47.25 19.14
C SER A 239 -6.68 -46.36 19.97
N ASP A 240 -6.17 -45.87 21.10
CA ASP A 240 -6.94 -45.08 22.06
C ASP A 240 -7.09 -43.63 21.58
N ALA A 241 -6.06 -43.12 20.90
CA ALA A 241 -6.08 -41.85 20.21
C ALA A 241 -7.16 -41.81 19.10
N GLU A 242 -7.19 -42.83 18.24
CA GLU A 242 -8.19 -42.96 17.17
C GLU A 242 -9.60 -43.04 17.75
N LYS A 243 -9.82 -43.88 18.78
CA LYS A 243 -11.12 -43.99 19.45
C LYS A 243 -11.58 -42.65 20.03
N THR A 244 -10.70 -41.94 20.73
CA THR A 244 -11.00 -40.63 21.33
C THR A 244 -11.40 -39.60 20.27
N LEU A 245 -10.68 -39.55 19.15
CA LEU A 245 -10.99 -38.63 18.06
C LEU A 245 -12.29 -39.00 17.32
N ILE A 246 -12.58 -40.29 17.13
CA ILE A 246 -13.85 -40.76 16.54
C ILE A 246 -15.03 -40.39 17.44
N GLU A 247 -14.92 -40.61 18.75
CA GLU A 247 -15.96 -40.21 19.71
C GLU A 247 -16.18 -38.70 19.71
N HIS A 248 -15.10 -37.91 19.64
CA HIS A 248 -15.20 -36.45 19.52
C HIS A 248 -15.85 -36.01 18.21
N TYR A 249 -15.48 -36.63 17.09
CA TYR A 249 -16.10 -36.37 15.79
C TYR A 249 -17.61 -36.66 15.79
N GLY A 250 -18.04 -37.75 16.45
CA GLY A 250 -19.47 -38.08 16.59
C GLY A 250 -20.25 -37.02 17.37
N LYS A 251 -19.61 -36.31 18.30
CA LYS A 251 -20.22 -35.20 19.07
C LYS A 251 -20.16 -33.87 18.31
N GLN A 252 -19.03 -33.59 17.66
CA GLN A 252 -18.78 -32.35 16.92
C GLN A 252 -18.09 -32.68 15.58
N PRO A 253 -18.87 -32.88 14.51
CA PRO A 253 -18.31 -33.18 13.20
C PRO A 253 -17.51 -31.99 12.69
N ALA A 254 -16.20 -32.15 12.56
CA ALA A 254 -15.33 -31.08 12.09
C ALA A 254 -14.17 -31.61 11.22
N PRO A 255 -13.82 -30.91 10.12
CA PRO A 255 -12.80 -31.37 9.18
C PRO A 255 -11.42 -31.59 9.82
N PHE A 256 -11.04 -30.78 10.80
CA PHE A 256 -9.74 -30.91 11.48
C PHE A 256 -9.61 -32.22 12.27
N VAL A 257 -10.72 -32.81 12.75
CA VAL A 257 -10.67 -34.10 13.47
C VAL A 257 -10.34 -35.22 12.49
N VAL A 258 -10.89 -35.17 11.28
CA VAL A 258 -10.57 -36.10 10.19
C VAL A 258 -9.11 -35.95 9.77
N THR A 259 -8.61 -34.71 9.65
CA THR A 259 -7.20 -34.46 9.40
C THR A 259 -6.31 -35.04 10.50
N ALA A 260 -6.66 -34.82 11.77
CA ALA A 260 -5.91 -35.34 12.91
C ALA A 260 -5.89 -36.87 12.96
N LEU A 261 -7.01 -37.53 12.65
CA LEU A 261 -7.09 -38.99 12.50
C LEU A 261 -6.11 -39.49 11.43
N GLY A 262 -6.06 -38.82 10.28
CA GLY A 262 -5.10 -39.13 9.22
C GLY A 262 -3.65 -38.99 9.69
N THR A 263 -3.32 -37.90 10.38
CA THR A 263 -1.97 -37.63 10.91
C THR A 263 -1.52 -38.68 11.92
N ILE A 264 -2.39 -39.08 12.85
CA ILE A 264 -2.12 -40.14 13.83
C ILE A 264 -1.99 -41.51 13.15
N GLY A 265 -2.81 -41.76 12.12
CA GLY A 265 -2.73 -42.98 11.31
C GLY A 265 -1.36 -43.21 10.67
N VAL A 266 -0.68 -42.14 10.25
CA VAL A 266 0.64 -42.16 9.59
C VAL A 266 1.81 -42.19 10.58
N LYS A 267 1.58 -41.93 11.87
CA LYS A 267 2.61 -41.99 12.92
C LYS A 267 3.18 -43.42 12.97
N LYS A 268 4.49 -43.57 12.66
CA LYS A 268 5.18 -44.86 12.76
C LYS A 268 5.13 -45.33 14.21
N SER A 269 4.66 -46.57 14.40
CA SER A 269 4.75 -47.30 15.66
C SER A 269 6.20 -47.51 16.08
#